data_AF-A0A6B3E916-F1
#
_entry.id   AF-A0A6B3E916-F1
#
_cell.length_a   1.000
_cell.length_b   1.000
_cell.length_c   1.000
_cell.angle_alpha   90.00
_cell.angle_beta   90.00
_cell.angle_gamma   90.00
#
_symmetry.space_group_name_H-M   'P 1'
#
loop_
_entity.id
_entity.type
_entity.pdbx_description
1 polymer ?
#
loop_
_entity_poly.entity_id
_entity_poly.type
_entity_poly.pdbx_seq_one_letter_code
_entity_poly.pdbx_strand_id
1 'polypeptide(L)' 'KITSYDGVLSTTVAETLEGKELWATAQCRPHPTEPLDADGQGDAFVGLAFCAVRAVVDVDIELGAIRVV' A
#
# COMPACT_ATOMS: atom_id res chain seq x y z
N LYS A 1 12.53 4.25 22.42
CA LYS A 1 12.93 5.23 23.46
C LYS A 1 12.02 6.44 23.28
N ILE A 2 11.21 6.76 24.28
CA ILE A 2 10.36 7.96 24.28
C ILE A 2 11.18 9.03 24.98
N THR A 3 11.40 10.15 24.31
CA THR A 3 12.23 11.25 24.81
C THR A 3 11.40 12.52 24.79
N SER A 4 11.49 13.32 25.85
CA SER A 4 10.86 14.65 25.87
C SER A 4 11.48 15.53 24.78
N TYR A 5 10.71 16.54 24.33
CA TYR A 5 11.15 17.46 23.28
C TYR A 5 12.48 18.17 23.63
N ASP A 6 12.70 18.48 24.90
CA ASP A 6 13.92 19.11 25.42
C ASP A 6 15.07 18.12 25.70
N GLY A 7 14.85 16.81 25.51
CA GLY A 7 15.86 15.77 25.72
C GLY A 7 16.18 15.45 27.18
N VAL A 8 15.56 16.14 28.15
CA VAL A 8 15.88 16.03 29.58
C VAL A 8 15.34 14.71 30.17
N LEU A 9 14.20 14.23 29.68
CA LEU A 9 13.56 13.02 30.14
C LEU A 9 13.55 11.96 29.04
N SER A 10 13.88 10.73 29.44
CA SER A 10 13.93 9.59 28.56
C SER A 10 13.48 8.33 29.29
N THR A 11 12.63 7.55 28.65
CA THR A 11 12.18 6.24 29.15
C THR A 11 11.98 5.28 27.98
N THR A 12 11.91 3.99 28.26
CA THR A 12 11.52 3.00 27.27
C THR A 12 10.02 3.01 27.04
N VAL A 13 9.60 2.53 25.87
CA VAL A 13 8.17 2.31 25.60
C VAL A 13 7.62 1.29 26.60
N ALA A 14 8.40 0.26 26.94
CA ALA A 14 8.00 -0.79 27.88
C ALA A 14 7.69 -0.24 29.28
N GLU A 15 8.61 0.52 29.89
CA GLU A 15 8.39 1.17 31.19
C GLU A 15 7.21 2.14 31.17
N THR A 16 7.04 2.90 30.08
CA THR A 16 5.93 3.85 29.95
C THR A 16 4.56 3.17 29.89
N LEU A 17 4.52 1.95 29.35
CA LEU A 17 3.31 1.18 29.13
C LEU A 17 3.03 0.14 30.23
N GLU A 18 3.91 0.02 31.22
CA GLU A 18 3.71 -0.93 32.33
C GLU A 18 2.37 -0.70 33.04
N GLY A 19 1.58 -1.78 33.17
CA GLY A 19 0.27 -1.74 33.81
C GLY A 19 -0.83 -0.98 33.05
N LYS A 20 -0.57 -0.51 31.82
CA LYS A 20 -1.55 0.21 31.00
C LYS A 20 -2.15 -0.71 29.94
N GLU A 21 -3.47 -0.77 29.90
CA GLU A 21 -4.19 -1.37 28.79
C GLU A 21 -4.49 -0.29 27.75
N LEU A 22 -3.98 -0.50 26.53
CA LEU A 22 -4.22 0.40 25.41
C LEU A 22 -5.05 -0.32 24.36
N TRP A 23 -6.11 0.35 23.91
CA TRP A 23 -6.88 -0.06 22.75
C TRP A 23 -7.14 1.15 21.86
N ALA A 24 -7.19 0.91 20.56
CA ALA A 24 -7.55 1.94 19.59
C ALA A 24 -8.27 1.27 18.41
N THR A 25 -9.29 1.97 17.90
CA THR A 25 -9.93 1.63 16.63
C THR A 25 -9.56 2.70 15.63
N ALA A 26 -9.06 2.30 14.46
CA ALA A 26 -8.78 3.20 13.36
C ALA A 26 -9.66 2.84 12.16
N GLN A 27 -10.21 3.86 11.50
CA GLN A 27 -10.86 3.73 10.20
C GLN A 27 -10.05 4.51 9.17
N CYS A 28 -9.57 3.82 8.15
CA CYS A 28 -8.94 4.46 7.00
C CYS A 28 -9.96 4.53 5.86
N ARG A 29 -10.24 5.73 5.37
CA ARG A 29 -11.03 5.94 4.16
C ARG A 29 -10.09 6.45 3.07
N PRO A 30 -10.15 5.87 1.85
CA PRO A 30 -9.48 6.45 0.70
C PRO A 30 -9.94 7.88 0.45
N HIS A 31 -9.15 8.64 -0.32
CA HIS A 31 -9.58 9.95 -0.82
C HIS A 31 -10.91 9.79 -1.59
N PRO A 32 -11.87 10.73 -1.47
CA PRO A 32 -13.08 10.70 -2.30
C PRO A 32 -12.73 10.71 -3.79
N THR A 33 -13.49 9.98 -4.60
CA THR A 33 -13.38 9.95 -6.06
C THR A 33 -14.74 10.27 -6.69
N GLU A 34 -14.73 10.71 -7.94
CA GLU A 34 -15.93 11.02 -8.70
C GLU A 34 -16.06 10.07 -9.90
N PRO A 35 -17.30 9.72 -10.32
CA PRO A 35 -17.50 9.02 -11.58
C PRO A 35 -16.93 9.82 -12.75
N LEU A 36 -16.43 9.13 -13.77
CA LEU A 36 -16.05 9.78 -15.03
C LEU A 36 -17.28 10.41 -15.70
N ASP A 37 -17.06 11.53 -16.39
CA ASP A 37 -18.09 12.20 -17.18
C ASP A 37 -18.39 11.47 -18.51
N ALA A 38 -19.27 12.05 -19.34
CA ALA A 38 -19.68 11.47 -20.61
C ALA A 38 -18.52 11.32 -21.62
N ASP A 39 -17.46 12.11 -21.48
CA ASP A 39 -16.25 12.07 -22.31
C ASP A 39 -15.14 11.23 -21.66
N GLY A 40 -15.44 10.56 -20.54
CA GLY A 40 -14.51 9.70 -19.82
C GLY A 40 -13.47 10.44 -18.97
N GLN A 41 -13.71 11.69 -18.59
CA GLN A 41 -12.79 12.50 -17.78
C GLN A 41 -13.22 12.54 -16.31
N GLY A 42 -12.25 12.64 -15.38
CA GLY A 42 -12.51 12.82 -13.96
C GLY A 42 -11.47 12.18 -13.03
N ASP A 43 -11.64 12.44 -11.72
CA ASP A 43 -10.82 11.85 -10.65
C ASP A 43 -11.47 10.57 -10.09
N ALA A 44 -11.35 9.49 -10.85
CA ALA A 44 -12.05 8.23 -10.56
C ALA A 44 -11.24 7.23 -9.72
N PHE A 45 -9.95 7.48 -9.48
CA PHE A 45 -9.05 6.48 -8.90
C PHE A 45 -8.33 7.00 -7.66
N VAL A 46 -8.51 6.30 -6.55
CA VAL A 46 -7.83 6.57 -5.27
C VAL A 46 -6.32 6.35 -5.31
N GLY A 47 -5.81 5.71 -6.35
CA GLY A 47 -4.40 5.43 -6.57
C GLY A 47 -4.20 4.59 -7.83
N LEU A 48 -3.00 4.61 -8.37
CA LEU A 48 -2.63 3.85 -9.55
C LEU A 48 -1.42 2.97 -9.23
N ALA A 49 -1.47 1.71 -9.67
CA ALA A 49 -0.35 0.79 -9.61
C ALA A 49 0.13 0.51 -11.03
N PHE A 50 1.44 0.61 -11.24
CA PHE A 50 2.07 0.39 -12.53
C PHE A 50 3.03 -0.79 -12.43
N CYS A 51 3.09 -1.59 -13.48
CA CYS A 51 4.10 -2.63 -13.63
C CYS A 51 4.61 -2.67 -15.07
N ALA A 52 5.88 -3.04 -15.22
CA ALA A 52 6.44 -3.43 -16.50
C ALA A 52 6.73 -4.92 -16.45
N VAL A 53 6.19 -5.66 -17.41
CA VAL A 53 6.35 -7.12 -17.47
C VAL A 53 7.02 -7.50 -18.78
N ARG A 54 7.99 -8.41 -18.68
CA ARG A 54 8.64 -9.05 -19.82
C ARG A 54 8.52 -10.55 -19.65
N ALA A 55 8.12 -11.23 -20.71
CA ALA A 55 8.14 -12.68 -20.80
C ALA A 55 8.98 -13.11 -21.99
N VAL A 56 9.68 -14.22 -21.85
CA VAL A 56 10.29 -14.97 -22.95
C VAL A 56 9.48 -16.25 -23.09
N VAL A 57 9.19 -16.66 -24.31
CA VAL A 57 8.39 -17.85 -24.59
C VAL A 57 9.08 -18.73 -25.61
N ASP A 58 8.99 -20.04 -25.39
CA ASP A 58 9.26 -21.06 -26.40
C ASP A 58 7.98 -21.27 -27.22
N VAL A 59 8.11 -21.34 -28.55
CA VAL A 59 7.00 -21.59 -29.48
C VAL A 59 7.30 -22.84 -30.29
N ASP A 60 6.38 -23.80 -30.24
CA ASP A 60 6.32 -24.90 -31.20
C ASP A 60 5.56 -24.45 -32.44
N ILE A 61 6.23 -24.42 -33.60
CA ILE A 61 5.68 -23.88 -34.85
C ILE A 61 4.80 -24.87 -35.62
N GLU A 62 4.86 -26.17 -35.29
CA GLU A 62 4.05 -27.20 -35.95
C GLU A 62 2.71 -27.38 -35.25
N LEU A 63 2.73 -27.38 -33.92
CA LEU A 63 1.54 -27.58 -33.08
C LEU A 63 0.94 -26.26 -32.56
N GLY A 64 1.67 -25.15 -32.67
CA GLY A 64 1.26 -23.84 -32.14
C GLY A 64 1.28 -23.76 -30.61
N ALA A 65 1.96 -24.71 -29.94
CA ALA A 65 2.05 -24.74 -28.49
C ALA A 65 3.05 -23.67 -27.99
N ILE A 66 2.72 -23.01 -26.87
CA ILE A 66 3.53 -21.93 -26.29
C ILE A 66 3.82 -22.24 -24.83
N ARG A 67 5.06 -22.01 -24.41
CA ARG A 67 5.49 -22.13 -23.01
C ARG A 67 6.26 -20.89 -22.58
N VAL A 68 5.91 -20.32 -21.43
CA VAL A 68 6.73 -19.26 -20.79
C VAL A 68 7.97 -19.89 -20.15
N VAL A 69 9.15 -19.33 -20.41
CA VAL A 69 10.43 -19.78 -19.83
C VAL A 69 10.90 -18.92 -18.68
#